data_AF-A0A9N8HVV5-F1
#
_entry.id   AF-A0A9N8HVV5-F1
#
_cell.length_a   1.000
_cell.length_b   1.000
_cell.length_c   1.000
_cell.angle_alpha   90.00
_cell.angle_beta   90.00
_cell.angle_gamma   90.00
#
_symmetry.space_group_name_H-M   'P 1'
#
loop_
_entity.id
_entity.type
_entity.pdbx_description
1 polymer ?
#
loop_
_entity_poly.entity_id
_entity_poly.type
_entity_poly.pdbx_seq_one_letter_code
_entity_poly.pdbx_strand_id
1 'polypeptide(L)'
;MMMMAPTKRLSGLQKDVLSLYRSILREAVKKDRQVLALTHGNLCSLLFSPQRTTTGYARTEFRHQCQQVKRSEFKKIEYLIRKGEKQLKILKMPGTKVVMGAS
;
A
#
# COMPACT_ATOMS: atom_id res chain seq x y z
N MET A 1 -12.04 -25.20 10.81
CA MET A 1 -13.22 -24.38 11.18
C MET A 1 -12.69 -23.03 11.69
N MET A 2 -12.57 -22.02 10.82
CA MET A 2 -11.99 -20.71 11.18
C MET A 2 -13.08 -19.81 11.75
N MET A 3 -12.91 -19.41 13.02
CA MET A 3 -13.77 -18.47 13.72
C MET A 3 -13.77 -17.11 13.01
N MET A 4 -14.88 -16.77 12.34
CA MET A 4 -15.10 -15.42 11.85
C MET A 4 -15.48 -14.55 13.06
N ALA A 5 -14.53 -13.73 13.51
CA ALA A 5 -14.76 -12.73 14.55
C ALA A 5 -15.95 -11.82 14.16
N PRO A 6 -16.76 -11.35 15.12
CA PRO A 6 -17.91 -10.51 14.85
C PRO A 6 -17.49 -9.30 14.00
N THR A 7 -18.11 -9.14 12.84
CA THR A 7 -17.74 -8.09 11.88
C THR A 7 -18.13 -6.73 12.46
N LYS A 8 -17.16 -6.04 13.05
CA LYS A 8 -17.33 -4.67 13.51
C LYS A 8 -17.79 -3.80 12.33
N ARG A 9 -18.94 -3.13 12.45
CA ARG A 9 -19.42 -2.20 11.41
C ARG A 9 -18.41 -1.07 11.23
N LEU A 10 -17.79 -1.01 10.06
CA LEU A 10 -16.84 0.04 9.68
C LEU A 10 -17.58 1.23 9.07
N SER A 11 -17.14 2.45 9.40
CA SER A 11 -17.65 3.67 8.75
C SER A 11 -17.31 3.71 7.26
N GLY A 12 -18.01 4.54 6.47
CA GLY A 12 -17.70 4.73 5.04
C GLY A 12 -16.23 5.08 4.84
N LEU A 13 -15.75 6.10 5.56
CA LEU A 13 -14.36 6.53 5.52
C LEU A 13 -13.37 5.41 5.88
N GLN A 14 -13.67 4.59 6.89
CA GLN A 14 -12.82 3.45 7.24
C GLN A 14 -12.76 2.41 6.13
N LYS A 15 -13.88 2.14 5.45
CA LYS A 15 -13.92 1.24 4.30
C LYS A 15 -13.07 1.80 3.16
N ASP A 16 -13.14 3.10 2.90
CA ASP A 16 -12.37 3.76 1.84
C ASP A 16 -10.86 3.68 2.12
N VAL A 17 -10.43 3.99 3.35
CA VAL A 17 -9.03 3.83 3.79
C VAL A 17 -8.54 2.39 3.56
N LEU A 18 -9.32 1.40 3.97
CA LEU A 18 -8.94 0.00 3.80
C LEU A 18 -8.98 -0.46 2.33
N SER A 19 -9.92 0.05 1.54
CA SER A 19 -10.02 -0.22 0.10
C SER A 19 -8.80 0.31 -0.64
N LEU A 20 -8.40 1.55 -0.33
CA LEU A 20 -7.20 2.17 -0.86
C LEU A 20 -5.95 1.38 -0.48
N TYR A 21 -5.78 1.04 0.80
CA TYR A 21 -4.65 0.24 1.28
C TYR A 21 -4.53 -1.10 0.54
N ARG A 22 -5.62 -1.86 0.44
CA ARG A 22 -5.63 -3.14 -0.27
C ARG A 22 -5.33 -2.99 -1.75
N SER A 23 -5.73 -1.88 -2.37
CA SER A 23 -5.48 -1.62 -3.78
C SER A 23 -4.02 -1.27 -4.04
N ILE A 24 -3.40 -0.44 -3.18
CA ILE A 24 -1.97 -0.14 -3.22
C ILE A 24 -1.14 -1.42 -3.06
N LEU A 25 -1.46 -2.26 -2.06
CA LEU A 25 -0.72 -3.50 -1.84
C LEU A 25 -0.81 -4.45 -3.04
N ARG A 26 -1.99 -4.60 -3.65
CA ARG A 26 -2.16 -5.48 -4.82
C ARG A 26 -1.31 -5.02 -6.00
N GLU A 27 -1.27 -3.71 -6.27
CA GLU A 27 -0.44 -3.17 -7.35
C GLU A 27 1.06 -3.24 -7.01
N ALA A 28 1.44 -3.00 -5.77
CA ALA A 28 2.83 -3.15 -5.31
C ALA A 28 3.32 -4.60 -5.47
N VAL A 29 2.52 -5.60 -5.10
CA VAL A 29 2.86 -7.02 -5.27
C VAL A 29 3.00 -7.39 -6.75
N LYS A 30 2.12 -6.87 -7.62
CA LYS A 30 2.26 -7.06 -9.07
C LYS A 30 3.58 -6.48 -9.57
N LYS A 31 3.97 -5.30 -9.08
CA LYS A 31 5.22 -4.64 -9.46
C LYS A 31 6.43 -5.42 -8.98
N ASP A 32 6.40 -5.91 -7.75
CA ASP A 32 7.45 -6.76 -7.19
C ASP A 32 7.60 -8.05 -8.01
N ARG A 33 6.49 -8.68 -8.41
CA ARG A 33 6.50 -9.85 -9.30
C ARG A 33 7.03 -9.52 -10.70
N GLN A 34 6.73 -8.35 -11.26
CA GLN A 34 7.31 -7.91 -12.54
C GLN A 34 8.82 -7.72 -12.44
N VAL A 35 9.31 -7.08 -11.37
CA VAL A 35 10.74 -6.90 -11.12
C VAL A 35 11.43 -8.26 -10.97
N LEU A 36 10.82 -9.22 -10.27
CA LEU A 36 11.31 -10.60 -10.20
C LEU A 36 11.40 -11.29 -11.56
N ALA A 37 10.39 -11.13 -12.42
CA ALA A 37 10.39 -11.76 -13.73
C ALA A 37 11.54 -11.25 -14.61
N LEU A 38 11.95 -9.99 -14.42
CA LEU A 38 13.09 -9.38 -15.10
C LEU A 38 14.44 -9.76 -14.45
N THR A 39 14.44 -9.98 -13.14
CA THR A 39 15.65 -10.27 -12.36
C THR A 39 15.74 -11.78 -12.15
N HIS A 40 16.27 -12.50 -13.14
CA HIS A 40 16.44 -13.96 -13.12
C HIS A 40 16.93 -14.49 -11.75
N GLY A 41 16.02 -15.01 -10.92
CA GLY A 41 16.34 -15.97 -9.86
C GLY A 41 16.80 -15.47 -8.48
N ASN A 42 16.80 -14.17 -8.16
CA ASN A 42 17.19 -13.76 -6.78
C ASN A 42 15.99 -13.75 -5.80
N LEU A 43 15.36 -14.92 -5.63
CA LEU A 43 14.21 -15.17 -4.74
C LEU A 43 14.55 -14.86 -3.27
N CYS A 44 15.83 -14.97 -2.94
CA CYS A 44 16.44 -14.68 -1.64
C CYS A 44 16.15 -13.24 -1.18
N SER A 45 16.30 -12.22 -2.03
CA SER A 45 16.15 -10.81 -1.58
C SER A 45 14.73 -10.45 -1.16
N LEU A 46 13.70 -11.10 -1.72
CA LEU A 46 12.30 -10.86 -1.33
C LEU A 46 11.90 -11.58 -0.06
N LEU A 47 12.41 -12.80 0.16
CA LEU A 47 12.09 -13.59 1.34
C LEU A 47 12.80 -13.06 2.59
N PHE A 48 14.04 -12.60 2.44
CA PHE A 48 14.88 -12.17 3.56
C PHE A 48 14.94 -10.64 3.74
N SER A 49 14.42 -9.84 2.81
CA SER A 49 14.37 -8.36 2.93
C SER A 49 13.03 -7.78 2.45
N PRO A 50 11.91 -8.08 3.12
CA PRO A 50 10.58 -7.59 2.73
C PRO A 50 10.49 -6.07 2.67
N GLN A 51 11.34 -5.34 3.40
CA GLN A 51 11.40 -3.87 3.41
C GLN A 51 11.94 -3.26 2.11
N ARG A 52 12.74 -4.02 1.34
CA ARG A 52 13.29 -3.54 0.05
C ARG A 52 12.31 -3.67 -1.11
N THR A 53 11.15 -4.26 -0.86
CA THR A 53 10.10 -4.47 -1.86
C THR A 53 9.19 -3.25 -1.93
N THR A 54 8.57 -3.04 -3.09
CA THR A 54 7.56 -1.98 -3.26
C THR A 54 6.42 -2.17 -2.26
N THR A 55 6.05 -3.44 -2.01
CA THR A 55 5.03 -3.80 -1.02
C THR A 55 5.45 -3.45 0.40
N GLY A 56 6.71 -3.71 0.77
CA GLY A 56 7.27 -3.38 2.08
C GLY A 56 7.26 -1.88 2.34
N TYR A 57 7.74 -1.11 1.38
CA TYR A 57 7.69 0.35 1.44
C TYR A 57 6.26 0.87 1.62
N ALA A 58 5.33 0.41 0.79
CA ALA A 58 3.92 0.82 0.90
C ALA A 58 3.30 0.51 2.27
N ARG A 59 3.65 -0.63 2.89
CA ARG A 59 3.17 -0.98 4.24
C ARG A 59 3.74 -0.05 5.31
N THR A 60 5.04 0.22 5.25
CA THR A 60 5.72 1.09 6.23
C THR A 60 5.19 2.51 6.15
N GLU A 61 5.13 3.07 4.94
CA GLU A 61 4.62 4.42 4.71
C GLU A 61 3.16 4.56 5.15
N PHE A 62 2.31 3.60 4.79
CA PHE A 62 0.91 3.64 5.18
C PHE A 62 0.76 3.58 6.71
N ARG A 63 1.55 2.75 7.39
CA ARG A 63 1.55 2.65 8.85
C ARG A 63 2.03 3.94 9.50
N HIS A 64 3.09 4.54 8.97
CA HIS A 64 3.62 5.82 9.45
C HIS A 64 2.57 6.94 9.31
N GLN A 65 1.93 7.06 8.15
CA GLN A 65 0.85 8.03 7.94
C GLN A 65 -0.35 7.78 8.87
N CYS A 66 -0.73 6.52 9.14
CA CYS A 66 -1.78 6.19 10.10
C CYS A 66 -1.43 6.63 11.53
N GLN A 67 -0.15 6.63 11.91
CA GLN A 67 0.29 7.08 13.24
C GLN A 67 0.26 8.61 13.37
N GLN A 68 0.44 9.34 12.26
CA GLN A 68 0.48 10.80 12.22
C GLN A 68 -0.90 11.48 12.08
N VAL A 69 -1.97 10.69 11.98
CA VAL A 69 -3.33 11.20 11.75
C VAL A 69 -4.25 10.70 12.84
N LYS A 70 -4.88 11.62 13.58
CA LYS A 70 -5.89 11.28 14.58
C LYS A 70 -7.18 10.85 13.90
N ARG A 71 -7.93 9.97 14.56
CA ARG A 71 -9.23 9.47 14.05
C ARG A 71 -10.29 10.57 13.87
N SER A 72 -10.14 11.71 14.54
CA SER A 72 -11.01 12.88 14.44
C SER A 72 -10.67 13.82 13.27
N GLU A 73 -9.51 13.68 12.64
CA GLU A 73 -9.07 14.55 11.55
C GLU A 73 -9.68 14.13 10.19
N PHE A 74 -11.02 14.06 10.11
CA PHE A 74 -11.75 13.54 8.94
C PHE A 74 -11.32 14.19 7.62
N LYS A 75 -11.21 15.53 7.58
CA LYS A 75 -10.78 16.28 6.38
C LYS A 75 -9.38 15.88 5.90
N LYS A 76 -8.45 15.64 6.84
CA LYS A 76 -7.09 15.20 6.53
C LYS A 76 -7.07 13.78 6.01
N ILE A 77 -7.86 12.88 6.61
CA ILE A 77 -8.01 11.50 6.15
C ILE A 77 -8.56 11.49 4.71
N GLU A 78 -9.61 12.26 4.42
CA GLU A 78 -10.14 12.38 3.05
C GLU A 78 -9.10 12.90 2.06
N TYR A 79 -8.36 13.94 2.43
CA TYR A 79 -7.28 14.47 1.60
C TYR A 79 -6.23 13.39 1.30
N LEU A 80 -5.81 12.62 2.31
CA LEU A 80 -4.84 11.55 2.16
C LEU A 80 -5.37 10.40 1.30
N ILE A 81 -6.66 10.07 1.39
CA ILE A 81 -7.31 9.09 0.51
C ILE A 81 -7.20 9.58 -0.94
N ARG A 82 -7.65 10.80 -1.23
CA ARG A 82 -7.57 11.39 -2.59
C ARG A 82 -6.13 11.44 -3.11
N LYS A 83 -5.16 11.78 -2.25
CA LYS A 83 -3.73 11.79 -2.58
C LYS A 83 -3.22 10.38 -2.93
N GLY A 84 -3.57 9.39 -2.12
CA GLY A 84 -3.18 7.99 -2.34
C GLY A 84 -3.82 7.40 -3.60
N GLU A 85 -5.07 7.75 -3.92
CA GLU A 85 -5.73 7.34 -5.17
C GLU A 85 -5.01 7.89 -6.40
N LYS A 86 -4.56 9.15 -6.36
CA LYS A 86 -3.74 9.74 -7.43
C LYS A 86 -2.41 8.99 -7.57
N GLN A 87 -1.72 8.70 -6.47
CA GLN A 87 -0.48 7.92 -6.47
C GLN A 87 -0.70 6.51 -7.03
N LEU A 88 -1.80 5.85 -6.66
CA LEU A 88 -2.17 4.54 -7.18
C LEU A 88 -2.46 4.58 -8.68
N LYS A 89 -3.14 5.63 -9.17
CA LYS A 89 -3.40 5.81 -10.61
C LYS A 89 -2.08 5.95 -11.38
N ILE A 90 -1.14 6.73 -10.86
CA ILE A 90 0.21 6.87 -11.45
C ILE A 90 0.92 5.52 -11.46
N LEU A 91 0.91 4.79 -10.33
CA LEU A 91 1.58 3.49 -10.21
C LEU A 91 1.02 2.45 -11.21
N LYS A 92 -0.26 2.53 -11.56
CA LYS A 92 -0.92 1.66 -12.55
C LYS A 92 -0.56 2.00 -13.99
N MET A 93 -0.07 3.20 -14.28
CA MET A 93 0.28 3.58 -15.64
C MET A 93 1.56 2.84 -16.08
N PRO A 94 1.56 2.18 -17.26
CA PRO A 94 2.75 1.53 -17.78
C PRO A 94 3.83 2.59 -18.09
N GLY A 95 5.04 2.40 -17.59
CA GLY A 95 6.19 3.28 -17.87
C GLY A 95 6.56 4.29 -16.79
N THR A 96 5.80 4.43 -15.69
CA THR A 96 6.22 5.29 -14.58
C THR A 96 7.33 4.62 -13.77
N LYS A 97 8.54 5.19 -13.78
CA LYS A 97 9.60 4.82 -12.83
C LYS A 97 9.12 5.21 -11.44
N VAL A 98 9.01 4.23 -10.53
CA VAL A 98 8.71 4.49 -9.13
C VAL A 98 9.91 5.26 -8.58
N VAL A 99 9.79 6.59 -8.50
CA VAL A 99 10.72 7.41 -7.72
C VAL A 99 10.38 7.08 -6.27
N MET A 100 11.07 6.08 -5.73
CA MET A 100 11.09 5.86 -4.28
C MET A 100 11.62 7.16 -3.69
N GLY A 101 10.79 7.83 -2.89
CA GLY A 101 11.12 9.13 -2.34
C GLY A 101 12.49 9.07 -1.66
N ALA A 102 13.41 9.89 -2.14
CA ALA A 102 14.61 10.23 -1.40
C ALA A 102 14.14 10.81 -0.06
N SER A 103 14.41 10.07 1.01
CA SER A 103 14.42 10.61 2.38
C SER A 103 15.84 11.09 2.66
#